data_AF-A0A1E3PG86-F1
#
_entry.id   AF-A0A1E3PG86-F1
#
_cell.length_a   1.000
_cell.length_b   1.000
_cell.length_c   1.000
_cell.angle_alpha   90.00
_cell.angle_beta   90.00
_cell.angle_gamma   90.00
#
_symmetry.space_group_name_H-M   'P 1'
#
loop_
_entity.id
_entity.type
_entity.pdbx_description
1 polymer ?
#
loop_
_entity_poly.entity_id
_entity_poly.type
_entity_poly.pdbx_seq_one_letter_code
_entity_poly.pdbx_strand_id
1 'polypeptide(L)'
;MFVCLYPFHAIFGLALNGPSGLFTSGISLFFECSVVAGMLSNWLLLPGPLKSLFDSVLVKEGYHDLVLKGKLRRSLKLPWEIRMKQAIIANAKGIFLPLWIIKILIIFFLNFIPVLGPIFMVVIKGPKNGAVAHSAYFQMRGFNKKQRDTWIRRRKGAYIGFGITAGIFTSLPLLGILFNFSNCAGAALWAVEFERKRALVLSSTPESPTFQSQLKRVLGLDTQ
;
A
#
# COMPACT_ATOMS: atom_id res chain seq x y z
N MET A 1 23.68 -16.13 -2.91
CA MET A 1 23.72 -15.24 -4.08
C MET A 1 25.06 -14.54 -4.20
N PHE A 2 25.47 -13.74 -3.20
CA PHE A 2 26.73 -13.01 -3.22
C PHE A 2 27.96 -13.87 -3.52
N VAL A 3 28.23 -14.91 -2.71
CA VAL A 3 29.40 -15.79 -2.87
C VAL A 3 29.43 -16.48 -4.24
N CYS A 4 28.28 -16.90 -4.75
CA CYS A 4 28.18 -17.60 -6.04
C CYS A 4 28.37 -16.67 -7.25
N LEU A 5 27.89 -15.43 -7.19
CA LEU A 5 27.91 -14.49 -8.32
C LEU A 5 29.13 -13.55 -8.32
N TYR A 6 29.77 -13.37 -7.16
CA TYR A 6 30.96 -12.54 -7.01
C TYR A 6 32.09 -12.86 -8.00
N PRO A 7 32.52 -14.12 -8.22
CA PRO A 7 33.61 -14.40 -9.17
C PRO A 7 33.28 -13.98 -10.60
N PHE A 8 32.04 -14.17 -11.05
CA PHE A 8 31.59 -13.74 -12.38
C PHE A 8 31.60 -12.21 -12.52
N HIS A 9 31.10 -11.49 -11.51
CA HIS A 9 31.09 -10.03 -11.49
C HIS A 9 32.49 -9.43 -11.32
N ALA A 10 33.37 -10.11 -10.59
CA ALA A 10 34.76 -9.71 -10.41
C ALA A 10 35.55 -9.84 -11.72
N ILE A 11 35.36 -10.91 -12.49
CA ILE A 11 35.98 -11.08 -13.82
C ILE A 11 35.56 -9.94 -14.77
N PHE A 12 34.26 -9.62 -14.80
CA PHE A 12 33.74 -8.53 -15.63
C PHE A 12 34.24 -7.15 -15.17
N GLY A 13 34.24 -6.92 -13.85
CA GLY A 13 34.77 -5.68 -13.26
C GLY A 13 36.26 -5.48 -13.54
N LEU A 14 37.05 -6.57 -13.44
CA LEU A 14 38.48 -6.58 -13.74
C LEU A 14 38.74 -6.26 -15.22
N ALA A 15 37.93 -6.80 -16.12
CA ALA A 15 38.06 -6.55 -17.56
C ALA A 15 37.78 -5.11 -17.97
N LEU A 16 36.83 -4.42 -17.31
CA LEU A 16 36.44 -3.05 -17.67
C LEU A 16 37.16 -1.95 -16.88
N ASN A 17 37.37 -2.16 -15.57
CA ASN A 17 37.88 -1.14 -14.65
C ASN A 17 39.26 -1.50 -14.07
N GLY A 18 39.93 -2.53 -14.61
CA GLY A 18 41.22 -2.99 -14.12
C GLY A 18 41.18 -3.50 -12.68
N PRO A 19 42.30 -3.46 -11.93
CA PRO A 19 42.39 -4.00 -10.57
C PRO A 19 41.37 -3.40 -9.58
N SER A 20 41.00 -2.13 -9.74
CA SER A 20 39.93 -1.48 -8.95
C SER A 20 38.56 -2.12 -9.14
N GLY A 21 38.35 -2.84 -10.24
CA GLY A 21 37.14 -3.59 -10.56
C GLY A 21 36.76 -4.62 -9.52
N LEU A 22 37.72 -5.20 -8.79
CA LEU A 22 37.44 -6.20 -7.74
C LEU A 22 36.66 -5.60 -6.56
N PHE A 23 36.96 -4.35 -6.20
CA PHE A 23 36.30 -3.63 -5.12
C PHE A 23 34.94 -3.08 -5.57
N THR A 24 34.87 -2.47 -6.75
CA THR A 24 33.63 -1.90 -7.28
C THR A 24 32.59 -2.99 -7.54
N SER A 25 32.98 -4.14 -8.08
CA SER A 25 32.08 -5.29 -8.26
C SER A 25 31.55 -5.84 -6.94
N GLY A 26 32.34 -5.81 -5.86
CA GLY A 26 31.88 -6.21 -4.52
C GLY A 26 30.80 -5.30 -3.97
N ILE A 27 31.00 -3.98 -4.07
CA ILE A 27 30.03 -2.98 -3.63
C ILE A 27 28.74 -3.08 -4.45
N SER A 28 28.84 -3.14 -5.78
CA SER A 28 27.67 -3.24 -6.67
C SER A 28 26.86 -4.52 -6.42
N LEU A 29 27.53 -5.67 -6.27
CA LEU A 29 26.85 -6.93 -5.99
C LEU A 29 26.18 -6.93 -4.61
N PHE A 30 26.76 -6.25 -3.62
CA PHE A 30 26.12 -6.07 -2.32
C PHE A 30 24.82 -5.27 -2.44
N PHE A 31 24.84 -4.17 -3.21
CA PHE A 31 23.62 -3.40 -3.51
C PHE A 31 22.56 -4.24 -4.23
N GLU A 32 22.94 -5.01 -5.25
CA GLU A 32 22.01 -5.91 -5.96
C GLU A 32 21.40 -6.96 -5.02
N CYS A 33 22.22 -7.56 -4.15
CA CYS A 33 21.74 -8.48 -3.11
C CYS A 33 20.73 -7.81 -2.18
N SER A 34 20.97 -6.56 -1.77
CA SER A 34 20.06 -5.82 -0.89
C SER A 34 18.71 -5.54 -1.57
N VAL A 35 18.71 -5.24 -2.87
CA VAL A 35 17.50 -4.99 -3.65
C VAL A 35 16.71 -6.29 -3.81
N VAL A 36 17.36 -7.39 -4.19
CA VAL A 36 16.72 -8.70 -4.33
C VAL A 36 16.13 -9.18 -2.99
N ALA A 37 16.88 -9.03 -1.90
CA ALA A 37 16.39 -9.36 -0.56
C ALA A 37 15.17 -8.51 -0.16
N GLY A 38 15.20 -7.21 -0.44
CA GLY A 38 14.07 -6.31 -0.22
C GLY A 38 12.84 -6.68 -1.06
N MET A 39 13.03 -7.04 -2.33
CA MET A 39 11.95 -7.50 -3.20
C MET A 39 11.32 -8.81 -2.70
N LEU A 40 12.15 -9.79 -2.34
CA LEU A 40 11.69 -11.06 -1.81
C LEU A 40 10.93 -10.88 -0.49
N SER A 41 11.44 -10.03 0.40
CA SER A 41 10.79 -9.70 1.67
C SER A 41 9.42 -9.03 1.47
N ASN A 42 9.33 -8.05 0.56
CA ASN A 42 8.05 -7.40 0.22
C ASN A 42 7.03 -8.37 -0.37
N TRP A 43 7.48 -9.37 -1.13
CA TRP A 43 6.59 -10.32 -1.77
C TRP A 43 6.10 -11.43 -0.83
N LEU A 44 7.01 -12.00 -0.04
CA LEU A 44 6.73 -13.19 0.78
C LEU A 44 6.52 -12.87 2.26
N LEU A 45 7.42 -12.08 2.85
CA LEU A 45 7.51 -11.94 4.31
C LEU A 45 6.61 -10.85 4.86
N LEU A 46 6.51 -9.70 4.18
CA LEU A 46 5.87 -8.49 4.69
C LEU A 46 4.33 -8.48 4.68
N PRO A 47 3.61 -9.06 3.68
CA PRO A 47 2.15 -8.93 3.61
C PRO A 47 1.39 -9.45 4.84
N GLY A 48 1.89 -10.52 5.48
CA GLY A 48 1.29 -11.08 6.69
C GLY A 48 1.48 -10.19 7.93
N PRO A 49 2.72 -9.91 8.36
CA PRO A 49 3.05 -9.07 9.50
C PRO A 49 2.48 -7.65 9.41
N LEU A 50 2.55 -6.98 8.24
CA LEU A 50 1.97 -5.63 8.09
C LEU A 50 0.47 -5.65 8.34
N LYS A 51 -0.23 -6.66 7.82
CA LYS A 51 -1.67 -6.80 8.02
C LYS A 51 -2.02 -7.09 9.48
N SER A 52 -1.23 -7.92 10.15
CA SER A 52 -1.39 -8.18 11.59
C SER A 52 -1.10 -6.93 12.42
N LEU A 53 -0.07 -6.15 12.07
CA LEU A 53 0.24 -4.87 12.71
C LEU A 53 -0.91 -3.88 12.54
N PHE A 54 -1.42 -3.73 11.32
CA PHE A 54 -2.57 -2.86 11.03
C PHE A 54 -3.78 -3.23 11.89
N ASP A 55 -4.12 -4.52 11.94
CA ASP A 55 -5.22 -5.03 12.77
C ASP A 55 -4.95 -4.79 14.26
N SER A 56 -3.70 -4.95 14.72
CA SER A 56 -3.29 -4.74 16.12
C SER A 56 -3.39 -3.28 16.54
N VAL A 57 -3.02 -2.34 15.66
CA VAL A 57 -3.17 -0.90 15.92
C VAL A 57 -4.64 -0.53 16.06
N LEU A 58 -5.51 -1.01 15.16
CA LEU A 58 -6.95 -0.78 15.28
C LEU A 58 -7.56 -1.35 16.56
N VAL A 59 -7.11 -2.55 16.96
CA VAL A 59 -7.50 -3.18 18.22
C VAL A 59 -7.10 -2.30 19.41
N LYS A 60 -5.85 -1.83 19.46
CA LYS A 60 -5.37 -0.94 20.53
C LYS A 60 -6.15 0.37 20.63
N GLU A 61 -6.63 0.88 19.51
CA GLU A 61 -7.44 2.10 19.43
C GLU A 61 -8.95 1.85 19.68
N GLY A 62 -9.34 0.63 20.06
CA GLY A 62 -10.72 0.29 20.45
C GLY A 62 -11.64 -0.17 19.31
N TYR A 63 -11.14 -0.36 18.09
CA TYR A 63 -11.94 -0.74 16.92
C TYR A 63 -11.96 -2.27 16.66
N HIS A 64 -12.16 -3.05 17.72
CA HIS A 64 -12.20 -4.52 17.65
C HIS A 64 -13.25 -5.06 16.67
N ASP A 65 -14.45 -4.49 16.68
CA ASP A 65 -15.56 -4.92 15.81
C ASP A 65 -15.24 -4.76 14.32
N LEU A 66 -14.52 -3.69 13.97
CA LEU A 66 -14.11 -3.43 12.60
C LEU A 66 -13.10 -4.49 12.11
N VAL A 67 -12.15 -4.84 12.97
CA VAL A 67 -11.14 -5.86 12.69
C VAL A 67 -11.79 -7.23 12.58
N LEU A 68 -12.74 -7.57 13.46
CA LEU A 68 -13.49 -8.82 13.42
C LEU A 68 -14.25 -8.97 12.09
N LYS A 69 -15.02 -7.94 11.70
CA LYS A 69 -15.71 -7.88 10.39
C LYS A 69 -14.73 -8.02 9.23
N GLY A 70 -13.56 -7.41 9.37
CA GLY A 70 -12.45 -7.54 8.43
C GLY A 70 -11.94 -8.96 8.25
N LYS A 71 -11.64 -9.65 9.36
CA LYS A 71 -11.16 -11.04 9.38
C LYS A 71 -12.19 -12.01 8.79
N LEU A 72 -13.48 -11.80 9.10
CA LEU A 72 -14.58 -12.57 8.51
C LEU A 72 -14.62 -12.41 6.99
N ARG A 73 -14.57 -11.16 6.48
CA ARG A 73 -14.60 -10.90 5.04
C ARG A 73 -13.39 -11.45 4.29
N ARG A 74 -12.21 -11.48 4.91
CA ARG A 74 -10.99 -12.06 4.30
C ARG A 74 -11.07 -13.58 4.16
N SER A 75 -11.87 -14.24 4.99
CA SER A 75 -12.06 -15.69 4.97
C SER A 75 -13.00 -16.15 3.84
N LEU A 76 -13.78 -15.23 3.27
CA LEU A 76 -14.60 -15.47 2.08
C LEU A 76 -13.70 -15.53 0.82
N LYS A 77 -13.12 -16.69 0.55
CA LYS A 77 -12.40 -16.94 -0.71
C LYS A 77 -13.41 -17.03 -1.86
N LEU A 78 -13.37 -16.07 -2.77
CA LEU A 78 -14.13 -16.15 -4.02
C LEU A 78 -13.63 -17.34 -4.87
N PRO A 79 -14.54 -18.09 -5.51
CA PRO A 79 -14.19 -19.13 -6.48
C PRO A 79 -13.23 -18.61 -7.56
N TRP A 80 -12.29 -19.46 -7.98
CA TRP A 80 -11.19 -19.11 -8.88
C TRP A 80 -11.67 -18.56 -10.25
N GLU A 81 -12.83 -19.04 -10.72
CA GLU A 81 -13.42 -18.67 -12.01
C GLU A 81 -13.83 -17.19 -12.07
N ILE A 82 -14.42 -16.68 -11.00
CA ILE A 82 -14.89 -15.29 -10.91
C ILE A 82 -13.68 -14.35 -10.87
N ARG A 83 -12.57 -14.78 -10.27
CA ARG A 83 -11.33 -14.02 -10.20
C ARG A 83 -10.68 -13.88 -11.58
N MET A 84 -10.65 -14.94 -12.38
CA MET A 84 -10.09 -14.89 -13.74
C MET A 84 -10.90 -13.97 -14.66
N LYS A 85 -12.24 -14.11 -14.68
CA LYS A 85 -13.10 -13.25 -15.52
C LYS A 85 -12.93 -11.76 -15.18
N GLN A 86 -12.82 -11.41 -13.90
CA GLN A 86 -12.57 -10.03 -13.48
C GLN A 86 -11.17 -9.52 -13.85
N ALA A 87 -10.15 -10.38 -13.88
CA ALA A 87 -8.79 -9.99 -14.26
C ALA A 87 -8.70 -9.67 -15.77
N ILE A 88 -9.36 -10.48 -16.61
CA ILE A 88 -9.39 -10.29 -18.06
C ILE A 88 -10.10 -8.98 -18.42
N ILE A 89 -11.28 -8.73 -17.84
CA ILE A 89 -12.07 -7.50 -18.09
C ILE A 89 -11.35 -6.23 -17.60
N ALA A 90 -10.60 -6.31 -16.49
CA ALA A 90 -9.85 -5.18 -15.97
C ALA A 90 -8.65 -4.79 -16.86
N ASN A 91 -8.05 -5.76 -17.54
CA ASN A 91 -6.86 -5.57 -18.38
C ASN A 91 -7.21 -5.27 -19.85
N ALA A 92 -8.44 -5.52 -20.30
CA ALA A 92 -8.88 -5.31 -21.68
C ALA A 92 -8.94 -3.83 -22.12
N LYS A 93 -8.95 -2.86 -21.19
CA LYS A 93 -9.18 -1.43 -21.50
C LYS A 93 -7.93 -0.62 -21.89
N GLY A 94 -6.77 -1.24 -22.01
CA GLY A 94 -5.48 -0.54 -22.10
C GLY A 94 -4.76 -0.57 -23.45
N ILE A 95 -5.43 -0.94 -24.54
CA ILE A 95 -4.76 -1.28 -25.82
C ILE A 95 -4.63 -0.09 -26.80
N PHE A 96 -5.20 1.09 -26.52
CA PHE A 96 -5.13 2.24 -27.45
C PHE A 96 -4.17 3.37 -26.98
N LEU A 97 -2.95 3.38 -27.54
CA LEU A 97 -2.03 4.51 -27.90
C LEU A 97 -1.60 5.62 -26.87
N PRO A 98 -0.52 6.42 -27.12
CA PRO A 98 0.88 6.19 -26.76
C PRO A 98 1.40 7.12 -25.64
N LEU A 99 0.57 7.57 -24.69
CA LEU A 99 1.06 8.40 -23.57
C LEU A 99 1.98 7.64 -22.61
N TRP A 100 1.89 6.31 -22.60
CA TRP A 100 2.78 5.47 -21.79
C TRP A 100 4.22 5.51 -22.29
N ILE A 101 4.45 5.67 -23.61
CA ILE A 101 5.78 5.78 -24.21
C ILE A 101 6.49 7.06 -23.75
N ILE A 102 5.79 8.20 -23.69
CA ILE A 102 6.37 9.44 -23.17
C ILE A 102 6.77 9.28 -21.70
N LYS A 103 5.93 8.61 -20.90
CA LYS A 103 6.27 8.29 -19.50
C LYS A 103 7.49 7.37 -19.40
N ILE A 104 7.57 6.35 -20.25
CA ILE A 104 8.74 5.45 -20.31
C ILE A 104 9.99 6.23 -20.68
N LEU A 105 9.91 7.12 -21.66
CA LEU A 105 11.06 7.88 -22.13
C LEU A 105 11.54 8.85 -21.03
N ILE A 106 10.63 9.55 -20.36
CA ILE A 106 10.96 10.38 -19.19
C ILE A 106 11.59 9.52 -18.09
N ILE A 107 11.01 8.37 -17.77
CA ILE A 107 11.55 7.43 -16.77
C ILE A 107 12.93 6.92 -17.17
N PHE A 108 13.16 6.65 -18.46
CA PHE A 108 14.42 6.18 -19.01
C PHE A 108 15.53 7.23 -18.85
N PHE A 109 15.28 8.48 -19.27
CA PHE A 109 16.23 9.58 -19.07
C PHE A 109 16.47 9.88 -17.59
N LEU A 110 15.48 9.69 -16.74
CA LEU A 110 15.59 9.95 -15.30
C LEU A 110 16.37 8.87 -14.54
N ASN A 111 16.45 7.64 -15.07
CA ASN A 111 17.28 6.58 -14.52
C ASN A 111 18.79 6.81 -14.74
N PHE A 112 19.19 7.71 -15.65
CA PHE A 112 20.60 8.09 -15.82
C PHE A 112 21.16 8.85 -14.61
N ILE A 113 20.31 9.31 -13.68
CA ILE A 113 20.74 9.94 -12.42
C ILE A 113 20.44 8.97 -11.27
N PRO A 114 21.42 8.18 -10.80
CA PRO A 114 21.21 7.06 -9.88
C PRO A 114 20.57 7.41 -8.53
N VAL A 115 20.55 8.69 -8.14
CA VAL A 115 19.93 9.15 -6.89
C VAL A 115 18.53 9.76 -7.11
N LEU A 116 18.30 10.46 -8.23
CA LEU A 116 17.01 11.09 -8.53
C LEU A 116 15.97 10.06 -9.03
N GLY A 117 16.40 9.06 -9.79
CA GLY A 117 15.53 8.03 -10.37
C GLY A 117 14.57 7.39 -9.35
N PRO A 118 15.06 6.86 -8.21
CA PRO A 118 14.21 6.27 -7.17
C PRO A 118 13.22 7.26 -6.54
N ILE A 119 13.63 8.51 -6.32
CA ILE A 119 12.79 9.56 -5.73
C ILE A 119 11.64 9.93 -6.67
N PHE A 120 11.94 10.12 -7.96
CA PHE A 120 10.91 10.42 -8.95
C PHE A 120 9.96 9.25 -9.21
N MET A 121 10.48 8.01 -9.24
CA MET A 121 9.66 6.80 -9.27
C MET A 121 8.65 6.76 -8.13
N VAL A 122 9.07 7.16 -6.93
CA VAL A 122 8.18 7.31 -5.78
C VAL A 122 7.15 8.39 -6.01
N VAL A 123 7.54 9.57 -6.50
CA VAL A 123 6.60 10.68 -6.74
C VAL A 123 5.50 10.26 -7.72
N ILE A 124 5.88 9.59 -8.82
CA ILE A 124 4.94 9.09 -9.83
C ILE A 124 4.03 7.99 -9.26
N LYS A 125 4.59 7.09 -8.43
CA LYS A 125 3.84 5.97 -7.82
C LYS A 125 3.09 6.38 -6.54
N GLY A 126 3.34 7.57 -5.99
CA GLY A 126 2.81 8.07 -4.72
C GLY A 126 1.32 7.83 -4.51
N PRO A 127 0.42 8.29 -5.42
CA PRO A 127 -1.02 8.05 -5.26
C PRO A 127 -1.39 6.57 -5.17
N LYS A 128 -0.69 5.70 -5.90
CA LYS A 128 -0.92 4.25 -5.86
C LYS A 128 -0.40 3.66 -4.55
N ASN A 129 0.78 4.08 -4.10
CA ASN A 129 1.38 3.62 -2.85
C ASN A 129 0.53 4.01 -1.63
N GLY A 130 0.02 5.24 -1.59
CA GLY A 130 -0.91 5.66 -0.53
C GLY A 130 -2.21 4.87 -0.52
N ALA A 131 -2.75 4.54 -1.69
CA ALA A 131 -3.94 3.68 -1.79
C ALA A 131 -3.67 2.23 -1.33
N VAL A 132 -2.47 1.71 -1.59
CA VAL A 132 -2.04 0.37 -1.14
C VAL A 132 -1.90 0.32 0.38
N ALA A 133 -1.37 1.36 1.01
CA ALA A 133 -1.24 1.43 2.46
C ALA A 133 -2.60 1.33 3.18
N HIS A 134 -3.68 1.87 2.58
CA HIS A 134 -5.05 1.76 3.09
C HIS A 134 -5.83 0.54 2.59
N SER A 135 -5.19 -0.37 1.85
CA SER A 135 -5.87 -1.54 1.30
C SER A 135 -6.50 -2.42 2.39
N ALA A 136 -5.82 -2.59 3.53
CA ALA A 136 -6.36 -3.32 4.68
C ALA A 136 -7.65 -2.67 5.20
N TYR A 137 -7.66 -1.35 5.39
CA TYR A 137 -8.84 -0.60 5.80
C TYR A 137 -10.00 -0.74 4.81
N PHE A 138 -9.74 -0.57 3.51
CA PHE A 138 -10.77 -0.71 2.48
C PHE A 138 -11.38 -2.12 2.45
N GLN A 139 -10.57 -3.15 2.70
CA GLN A 139 -11.05 -4.52 2.83
C GLN A 139 -11.93 -4.69 4.07
N MET A 140 -11.54 -4.14 5.22
CA MET A 140 -12.34 -4.22 6.46
C MET A 140 -13.70 -3.52 6.32
N ARG A 141 -13.71 -2.36 5.66
CA ARG A 141 -14.95 -1.64 5.34
C ARG A 141 -15.75 -2.27 4.20
N GLY A 142 -15.13 -3.11 3.37
CA GLY A 142 -15.81 -3.81 2.28
C GLY A 142 -16.09 -2.93 1.08
N PHE A 143 -15.22 -1.95 0.85
CA PHE A 143 -15.39 -1.07 -0.29
C PHE A 143 -15.27 -1.85 -1.60
N ASN A 144 -16.25 -1.67 -2.47
CA ASN A 144 -16.15 -2.11 -3.85
C ASN A 144 -15.13 -1.22 -4.60
N LYS A 145 -14.58 -1.68 -5.74
CA LYS A 145 -13.56 -0.95 -6.52
C LYS A 145 -13.99 0.49 -6.82
N LYS A 146 -15.24 0.70 -7.25
CA LYS A 146 -15.80 2.04 -7.50
C LYS A 146 -15.84 2.92 -6.25
N GLN A 147 -16.24 2.36 -5.10
CA GLN A 147 -16.32 3.10 -3.83
C GLN A 147 -14.93 3.50 -3.34
N ARG A 148 -13.96 2.58 -3.44
CA ARG A 148 -12.56 2.85 -3.12
C ARG A 148 -12.00 3.97 -3.99
N ASP A 149 -12.22 3.91 -5.29
CA ASP A 149 -11.66 4.89 -6.22
C ASP A 149 -12.30 6.28 -6.01
N THR A 150 -13.60 6.34 -5.72
CA THR A 150 -14.28 7.59 -5.33
C THR A 150 -13.75 8.12 -3.99
N TRP A 151 -13.51 7.25 -3.00
CA TRP A 151 -12.95 7.63 -1.70
C TRP A 151 -11.55 8.23 -1.83
N ILE A 152 -10.69 7.60 -2.62
CA ILE A 152 -9.33 8.09 -2.89
C ILE A 152 -9.40 9.40 -3.66
N ARG A 153 -10.27 9.51 -4.67
CA ARG A 153 -10.41 10.72 -5.50
C ARG A 153 -10.81 11.94 -4.68
N ARG A 154 -11.74 11.78 -3.73
CA ARG A 154 -12.15 12.86 -2.81
C ARG A 154 -11.02 13.36 -1.92
N ARG A 155 -9.96 12.57 -1.71
CA ARG A 155 -8.84 12.91 -0.82
C ARG A 155 -7.49 12.73 -1.52
N LYS A 156 -7.45 13.00 -2.83
CA LYS A 156 -6.30 12.70 -3.69
C LYS A 156 -5.00 13.31 -3.15
N GLY A 157 -5.05 14.56 -2.68
CA GLY A 157 -3.89 15.24 -2.11
C GLY A 157 -3.28 14.52 -0.90
N ALA A 158 -4.12 14.10 0.06
CA ALA A 158 -3.65 13.37 1.24
C ALA A 158 -3.05 12.01 0.90
N TYR A 159 -3.67 11.26 -0.03
CA TYR A 159 -3.13 9.96 -0.49
C TYR A 159 -1.83 10.12 -1.28
N ILE A 160 -1.69 11.19 -2.07
CA ILE A 160 -0.45 11.50 -2.77
C ILE A 160 0.63 11.84 -1.76
N GLY A 161 0.40 12.81 -0.87
CA GLY A 161 1.38 13.24 0.12
C GLY A 161 1.88 12.06 0.97
N PHE A 162 0.94 11.31 1.56
CA PHE A 162 1.27 10.13 2.34
C PHE A 162 2.07 9.10 1.52
N GLY A 163 1.64 8.80 0.30
CA GLY A 163 2.31 7.81 -0.55
C GLY A 163 3.68 8.24 -1.07
N ILE A 164 3.90 9.54 -1.26
CA ILE A 164 5.21 10.11 -1.62
C ILE A 164 6.16 10.01 -0.42
N THR A 165 5.75 10.53 0.74
CA THR A 165 6.58 10.49 1.95
C THR A 165 6.91 9.04 2.32
N ALA A 166 5.90 8.18 2.39
CA ALA A 166 6.08 6.75 2.65
C ALA A 166 7.02 6.10 1.63
N GLY A 167 6.82 6.41 0.35
CA GLY A 167 7.63 5.89 -0.73
C GLY A 167 9.11 6.28 -0.63
N ILE A 168 9.42 7.53 -0.27
CA ILE A 168 10.80 8.04 -0.19
C ILE A 168 11.57 7.23 0.84
N PHE A 169 10.99 7.06 2.03
CA PHE A 169 11.61 6.28 3.10
C PHE A 169 11.72 4.78 2.76
N THR A 170 10.75 4.22 2.04
CA THR A 170 10.82 2.81 1.61
C THR A 170 11.80 2.55 0.47
N SER A 171 12.20 3.59 -0.28
CA SER A 171 13.19 3.47 -1.35
C SER A 171 14.62 3.33 -0.83
N LEU A 172 14.86 3.59 0.45
CA LEU A 172 16.17 3.36 1.05
C LEU A 172 16.45 1.85 1.11
N PRO A 173 17.52 1.36 0.45
CA PRO A 173 17.93 -0.03 0.61
C PRO A 173 18.24 -0.30 2.08
N LEU A 174 17.96 -1.53 2.54
CA LEU A 174 18.07 -1.98 3.94
C LEU A 174 17.02 -1.39 4.90
N LEU A 175 16.88 -0.06 4.97
CA LEU A 175 15.96 0.60 5.90
C LEU A 175 14.50 0.56 5.45
N GLY A 176 14.24 0.36 4.16
CA GLY A 176 12.89 0.41 3.61
C GLY A 176 11.93 -0.60 4.22
N ILE A 177 12.42 -1.75 4.70
CA ILE A 177 11.63 -2.75 5.41
C ILE A 177 11.10 -2.20 6.74
N LEU A 178 11.93 -1.49 7.51
CA LEU A 178 11.51 -0.87 8.78
C LEU A 178 10.46 0.21 8.52
N PHE A 179 10.68 1.04 7.52
CA PHE A 179 9.74 2.08 7.14
C PHE A 179 8.40 1.53 6.63
N ASN A 180 8.35 0.31 6.07
CA ASN A 180 7.08 -0.35 5.75
C ASN A 180 6.21 -0.58 6.99
N PHE A 181 6.79 -0.95 8.13
CA PHE A 181 6.05 -1.09 9.39
C PHE A 181 5.57 0.27 9.92
N SER A 182 6.43 1.29 9.93
CA SER A 182 6.06 2.64 10.36
C SER A 182 4.96 3.24 9.47
N ASN A 183 5.06 3.09 8.16
CA ASN A 183 4.04 3.52 7.20
C ASN A 183 2.72 2.75 7.43
N CYS A 184 2.79 1.46 7.74
CA CYS A 184 1.61 0.66 8.06
C CYS A 184 0.92 1.13 9.34
N ALA A 185 1.68 1.41 10.40
CA ALA A 185 1.16 1.97 11.64
C ALA A 185 0.53 3.35 11.43
N GLY A 186 1.20 4.24 10.69
CA GLY A 186 0.67 5.56 10.34
C GLY A 186 -0.62 5.48 9.51
N ALA A 187 -0.68 4.56 8.55
CA ALA A 187 -1.88 4.26 7.78
C ALA A 187 -3.03 3.73 8.67
N ALA A 188 -2.72 2.88 9.66
CA ALA A 188 -3.72 2.37 10.59
C ALA A 188 -4.26 3.48 11.51
N LEU A 189 -3.40 4.34 12.05
CA LEU A 189 -3.80 5.51 12.84
C LEU A 189 -4.61 6.51 11.99
N TRP A 190 -4.24 6.70 10.72
CA TRP A 190 -5.04 7.53 9.82
C TRP A 190 -6.43 6.94 9.55
N ALA A 191 -6.54 5.61 9.46
CA ALA A 191 -7.81 4.92 9.37
C ALA A 191 -8.66 5.08 10.65
N VAL A 192 -8.04 5.02 11.83
CA VAL A 192 -8.69 5.28 13.13
C VAL A 192 -9.30 6.68 13.17
N GLU A 193 -8.56 7.68 12.72
CA GLU A 193 -9.06 9.06 12.68
C GLU A 193 -10.28 9.20 11.77
N PHE A 194 -10.38 8.43 10.68
CA PHE A 194 -11.59 8.40 9.86
C PHE A 194 -12.79 7.78 10.59
N GLU A 195 -12.59 6.73 11.37
CA GLU A 195 -13.66 6.13 12.16
C GLU A 195 -14.07 7.03 13.33
N ARG A 196 -13.12 7.72 13.96
CA ARG A 196 -13.40 8.69 15.02
C ARG A 196 -14.25 9.85 14.51
N LYS A 197 -13.85 10.48 13.40
CA LYS A 197 -14.65 11.54 12.76
C LYS A 197 -16.03 11.06 12.36
N ARG A 198 -16.13 9.82 11.88
CA ARG A 198 -17.42 9.21 11.54
C ARG A 198 -18.29 9.02 12.80
N ALA A 199 -17.73 8.48 13.88
CA ALA A 199 -18.45 8.30 15.14
C ALA A 199 -18.96 9.64 15.69
N LEU A 200 -18.12 10.68 15.65
CA LEU A 200 -18.50 12.04 16.05
C LEU A 200 -19.67 12.59 15.22
N VAL A 201 -19.65 12.41 13.90
CA VAL A 201 -20.77 12.80 13.03
C VAL A 201 -22.03 12.02 13.38
N LEU A 202 -21.93 10.71 13.66
CA LEU A 202 -23.08 9.91 14.07
C LEU A 202 -23.64 10.36 15.44
N SER A 203 -22.79 10.76 16.39
CA SER A 203 -23.22 11.25 17.70
C SER A 203 -23.73 12.69 17.67
N SER A 204 -23.24 13.53 16.75
CA SER A 204 -23.68 14.91 16.57
C SER A 204 -24.92 15.05 15.69
N THR A 205 -25.27 13.99 14.95
CA THR A 205 -26.56 13.95 14.27
C THR A 205 -27.58 13.69 15.38
N PRO A 206 -28.44 14.67 15.73
CA PRO A 206 -29.52 14.39 16.67
C PRO A 206 -30.28 13.23 16.04
N GLU A 207 -30.50 12.17 16.83
CA GLU A 207 -31.27 11.01 16.40
C GLU A 207 -32.37 11.48 15.45
N SER A 208 -32.39 10.96 14.22
CA SER A 208 -33.54 11.21 13.37
C SER A 208 -34.75 10.91 14.26
N PRO A 209 -35.74 11.80 14.40
CA PRO A 209 -36.90 11.59 15.26
C PRO A 209 -37.59 10.25 14.99
N THR A 210 -37.29 9.62 13.84
CA THR A 210 -37.58 8.24 13.44
C THR A 210 -37.00 7.15 14.35
N PHE A 211 -35.77 7.22 14.88
CA PHE A 211 -35.23 6.13 15.72
C PHE A 211 -35.82 6.14 17.12
N GLN A 212 -35.93 7.32 17.75
CA GLN A 212 -36.63 7.49 19.03
C GLN A 212 -38.13 7.18 18.91
N SER A 213 -38.81 7.63 17.84
CA SER A 213 -40.23 7.28 17.63
C SER A 213 -40.41 5.81 17.27
N GLN A 214 -39.48 5.17 16.55
CA GLN A 214 -39.54 3.72 16.32
C GLN A 214 -39.20 2.92 17.57
N LEU A 215 -38.28 3.39 18.41
CA LEU A 215 -37.98 2.77 19.70
C LEU A 215 -39.18 2.93 20.65
N LYS A 216 -39.80 4.11 20.73
CA LYS A 216 -41.02 4.35 21.51
C LYS A 216 -42.22 3.54 21.00
N ARG A 217 -42.40 3.42 19.67
CA ARG A 217 -43.41 2.54 19.07
C ARG A 217 -43.15 1.06 19.34
N VAL A 218 -41.91 0.61 19.28
CA VAL A 218 -41.53 -0.79 19.55
C VAL A 218 -41.59 -1.13 21.05
N LEU A 219 -41.27 -0.17 21.92
CA LEU A 219 -41.32 -0.31 23.37
C LEU A 219 -42.71 0.00 23.96
N GLY A 220 -43.70 0.40 23.14
CA GLY A 220 -45.04 0.74 23.59
C GLY A 220 -45.12 1.95 24.53
N LEU A 221 -44.10 2.82 24.52
CA LEU A 221 -43.97 3.96 25.45
C LEU A 221 -44.70 5.23 24.96
N ASP A 222 -45.42 5.15 23.84
CA ASP A 222 -46.35 6.20 23.39
C ASP A 222 -47.71 5.99 24.07
N THR A 223 -47.78 6.24 25.37
CA THR A 223 -49.06 6.48 26.06
C THR A 223 -48.94 7.73 26.91
N GLN A 224 -49.81 8.70 26.56
CA GLN A 224 -50.10 10.01 27.17
C GLN A 224 -49.32 11.19 26.57
#